data_AF-A0A2V2UET2-F1
#
_entry.id   AF-A0A2V2UET2-F1
#
_cell.length_a   1.000
_cell.length_b   1.000
_cell.length_c   1.000
_cell.angle_alpha   90.00
_cell.angle_beta   90.00
_cell.angle_gamma   90.00
#
_symmetry.space_group_name_H-M   'P 1'
#
loop_
_entity.id
_entity.type
_entity.pdbx_description
1 polymer ?
#
loop_
_entity_poly.entity_id
_entity_poly.type
_entity_poly.pdbx_seq_one_letter_code
_entity_poly.pdbx_strand_id
1 'polypeptide(L)'
;MIWKRSVFLAKTPLSKKPSQAVAEMVGSQYYWIYHWHPVCLLGYISFLEGDPPQRELIDRLQEITGYPRTAFRTIAKHSYLDPDHRDHLNKLLDALPLTTTYEHLITSNALYSANKFSEKVKSIL
;
A
#
# COMPACT_ATOMS: atom_id res chain seq x y z
N MET A 1 16.60 28.70 13.13
CA MET A 1 17.25 27.69 12.26
C MET A 1 16.25 27.34 11.16
N ILE A 2 16.39 28.01 10.01
CA ILE A 2 15.43 28.02 8.91
C ILE A 2 15.68 26.78 8.06
N TRP A 3 14.76 25.82 8.05
CA TRP A 3 14.76 24.71 7.10
C TRP A 3 14.61 25.28 5.69
N LYS A 4 15.70 25.29 4.92
CA LYS A 4 15.66 25.53 3.47
C LYS A 4 14.91 24.38 2.81
N ARG A 5 13.60 24.56 2.59
CA ARG A 5 12.80 23.75 1.67
C ARG A 5 13.26 24.02 0.24
N SER A 6 14.17 23.21 -0.24
CA SER A 6 14.52 23.07 -1.66
C SER A 6 15.03 21.64 -1.77
N VAL A 7 14.33 20.65 -2.32
CA VAL A 7 13.82 20.56 -3.68
C VAL A 7 12.69 19.52 -3.69
N PHE A 8 11.47 19.92 -4.03
CA PHE A 8 10.46 19.05 -4.64
C PHE A 8 9.60 19.92 -5.56
N LEU A 9 10.12 20.21 -6.74
CA LEU A 9 9.29 20.63 -7.88
C LEU A 9 8.60 19.37 -8.42
N ALA A 10 7.62 18.86 -7.67
CA ALA A 10 6.75 17.78 -8.16
C ALA A 10 5.56 18.41 -8.88
N LYS A 11 5.45 18.18 -10.19
CA LYS A 11 4.25 18.47 -10.98
C LYS A 11 3.04 17.84 -10.26
N THR A 12 2.10 18.69 -9.86
CA THR A 12 1.29 18.62 -8.64
C THR A 12 0.25 17.48 -8.56
N PRO A 13 0.37 16.56 -7.57
CA PRO A 13 -0.78 15.90 -6.92
C PRO A 13 -1.09 16.52 -5.54
N LEU A 14 -0.27 17.48 -5.07
CA LEU A 14 -0.35 18.09 -3.73
C LEU A 14 -1.32 19.29 -3.64
N SER A 15 -2.09 19.60 -4.68
CA SER A 15 -3.04 20.73 -4.68
C SER A 15 -4.25 20.50 -3.78
N LYS A 16 -4.49 19.24 -3.38
CA LYS A 16 -5.48 18.88 -2.37
C LYS A 16 -4.80 18.20 -1.19
N LYS A 17 -5.15 18.64 0.01
CA LYS A 17 -4.77 17.95 1.26
C LYS A 17 -5.30 16.51 1.19
N PRO A 18 -4.46 15.47 1.40
CA PRO A 18 -4.94 14.11 1.46
C PRO A 18 -5.87 13.92 2.66
N SER A 19 -6.77 12.93 2.57
CA SER A 19 -7.58 12.55 3.72
C SER A 19 -6.69 12.08 4.89
N GLN A 20 -7.20 12.20 6.11
CA GLN A 20 -6.50 11.75 7.31
C GLN A 20 -6.05 10.28 7.19
N ALA A 21 -6.92 9.39 6.68
CA ALA A 21 -6.59 7.98 6.48
C ALA A 21 -5.42 7.75 5.51
N VAL A 22 -5.34 8.53 4.43
CA VAL A 22 -4.20 8.46 3.49
C VAL A 22 -2.93 8.96 4.17
N ALA A 23 -3.01 10.05 4.94
CA ALA A 23 -1.87 10.57 5.69
C ALA A 23 -1.38 9.59 6.76
N GLU A 24 -2.28 8.90 7.46
CA GLU A 24 -1.95 7.86 8.44
C GLU A 24 -1.28 6.65 7.79
N MET A 25 -1.85 6.15 6.70
CA MET A 25 -1.27 5.02 5.96
C MET A 25 0.15 5.37 5.47
N VAL A 26 0.32 6.50 4.78
CA VAL A 26 1.63 6.90 4.26
C VAL A 26 2.61 7.23 5.40
N GLY A 27 2.13 7.94 6.43
CA GLY A 27 2.93 8.36 7.57
C GLY A 27 3.48 7.19 8.38
N SER A 28 2.68 6.15 8.62
CA SER A 28 3.14 4.94 9.31
C SER A 28 4.29 4.25 8.58
N GLN A 29 4.23 4.13 7.25
CA GLN A 29 5.31 3.52 6.47
C GLN A 29 6.61 4.30 6.60
N TYR A 30 6.55 5.63 6.45
CA TYR A 30 7.71 6.48 6.66
C TYR A 30 8.24 6.40 8.09
N TYR A 31 7.36 6.36 9.08
CA TYR A 31 7.76 6.26 10.47
C TYR A 31 8.54 4.98 10.73
N TRP A 32 8.05 3.82 10.24
CA TRP A 32 8.75 2.54 10.43
C TRP A 32 10.08 2.47 9.69
N ILE A 33 10.15 2.99 8.46
CA ILE A 33 11.39 3.04 7.68
C ILE A 33 12.45 3.88 8.39
N TYR A 34 12.09 5.07 8.89
CA TYR A 34 13.06 6.02 9.43
C TYR A 34 13.36 5.85 10.91
N HIS A 35 12.45 5.28 11.70
CA HIS A 35 12.58 5.22 13.17
C HIS A 35 12.69 3.81 13.73
N TRP A 36 12.58 2.78 12.90
CA TRP A 36 12.70 1.41 13.37
C TRP A 36 13.59 0.55 12.47
N HIS A 37 13.05 0.04 11.36
CA HIS A 37 13.82 -0.76 10.41
C HIS A 37 13.11 -0.79 9.05
N PRO A 38 13.84 -0.64 7.93
CA PRO A 38 13.24 -0.63 6.59
C PRO A 38 12.53 -1.94 6.23
N VAL A 39 12.90 -3.06 6.86
CA VAL A 39 12.22 -4.36 6.65
C VAL A 39 10.72 -4.30 6.94
N CYS A 40 10.27 -3.39 7.82
CA CYS A 40 8.84 -3.21 8.09
C CYS A 40 8.04 -2.93 6.81
N LEU A 41 8.63 -2.23 5.83
CA LEU A 41 7.97 -1.93 4.55
C LEU A 41 7.52 -3.19 3.81
N LEU A 42 8.23 -4.31 3.98
CA LEU A 42 7.85 -5.59 3.38
C LEU A 42 6.46 -6.04 3.87
N GLY A 43 6.03 -5.68 5.07
CA GLY A 43 4.68 -5.96 5.55
C GLY A 43 3.59 -5.24 4.76
N TYR A 44 3.79 -3.96 4.46
CA TYR A 44 2.87 -3.20 3.61
C TYR A 44 2.85 -3.76 2.18
N ILE A 45 4.02 -4.14 1.65
CA ILE A 45 4.13 -4.79 0.33
C ILE A 45 3.42 -6.15 0.33
N SER A 46 3.58 -6.97 1.38
CA SER A 46 2.84 -8.24 1.53
C SER A 46 1.34 -8.05 1.51
N PHE A 47 0.83 -6.96 2.08
CA PHE A 47 -0.59 -6.63 1.99
C PHE A 47 -1.02 -6.28 0.56
N LEU A 48 -0.23 -5.50 -0.18
CA LEU A 48 -0.58 -5.09 -1.54
C LEU A 48 -0.48 -6.24 -2.56
N GLU A 49 0.58 -7.04 -2.46
CA GLU A 49 0.97 -8.01 -3.47
C GLU A 49 0.50 -9.44 -3.15
N GLY A 50 0.13 -9.70 -1.88
CA GLY A 50 -0.23 -11.04 -1.40
C GLY A 50 -1.58 -11.56 -1.91
N ASP A 51 -2.48 -10.66 -2.31
CA ASP A 51 -3.78 -10.99 -2.89
C ASP A 51 -4.13 -10.00 -4.02
N PRO A 52 -3.55 -10.18 -5.22
CA PRO A 52 -3.77 -9.26 -6.32
C PRO A 52 -5.26 -9.22 -6.71
N PRO A 53 -5.78 -8.02 -7.03
CA PRO A 53 -7.20 -7.82 -7.31
C PRO A 53 -7.63 -8.64 -8.52
N GLN A 54 -8.67 -9.47 -8.33
CA GLN A 54 -9.26 -10.25 -9.42
C GLN A 54 -10.07 -9.34 -10.37
N ARG A 55 -10.28 -9.79 -11.62
CA ARG A 55 -10.98 -8.98 -12.63
C ARG A 55 -12.41 -8.63 -12.18
N GLU A 56 -13.07 -9.57 -11.52
CA GLU A 56 -14.43 -9.48 -10.99
C GLU A 56 -14.57 -8.36 -9.94
N LEU A 57 -13.46 -7.99 -9.27
CA LEU A 57 -13.46 -6.88 -8.33
C LEU A 57 -13.80 -5.56 -9.01
N ILE A 58 -13.35 -5.34 -10.25
CA ILE A 58 -13.57 -4.09 -10.98
C ILE A 58 -15.03 -3.94 -11.35
N ASP A 59 -15.68 -5.04 -11.73
CA ASP A 59 -17.11 -5.04 -12.07
C ASP A 59 -17.94 -4.76 -10.81
N ARG A 60 -17.61 -5.43 -9.70
CA ARG A 60 -18.25 -5.18 -8.40
C ARG A 60 -18.04 -3.75 -7.89
N LEU A 61 -16.86 -3.17 -8.06
CA LEU A 61 -16.59 -1.78 -7.67
C LEU A 61 -17.40 -0.78 -8.51
N GLN A 62 -17.58 -1.04 -9.81
CA GLN A 62 -18.45 -0.22 -10.66
C GLN A 62 -19.90 -0.28 -10.19
N GLU A 63 -20.41 -1.48 -9.91
CA GLU A 63 -21.79 -1.69 -9.42
C GLU A 63 -22.05 -0.94 -8.11
N ILE A 64 -21.12 -1.00 -7.16
CA ILE A 64 -21.33 -0.41 -5.83
C ILE A 64 -21.13 1.11 -5.83
N THR A 65 -20.16 1.62 -6.60
CA THR A 65 -19.77 3.04 -6.52
C THR A 65 -20.40 3.92 -7.60
N GLY A 66 -20.87 3.32 -8.70
CA GLY A 66 -21.32 4.05 -9.89
C GLY A 66 -20.20 4.74 -10.68
N TYR A 67 -18.92 4.56 -10.31
CA TYR A 67 -17.80 5.15 -11.03
C TYR A 67 -17.52 4.46 -12.36
N PRO A 68 -17.04 5.20 -13.38
CA PRO A 68 -16.72 4.59 -14.67
C PRO A 68 -15.52 3.64 -14.55
N ARG A 69 -15.47 2.61 -15.39
CA ARG A 69 -14.35 1.63 -15.45
C ARG A 69 -12.96 2.28 -15.51
N THR A 70 -12.85 3.44 -16.15
CA THR A 70 -11.59 4.20 -16.27
C THR A 70 -11.05 4.71 -14.93
N ALA A 71 -11.90 4.88 -13.92
CA ALA A 71 -11.51 5.22 -12.55
C ALA A 71 -10.70 4.08 -11.89
N PHE A 72 -10.94 2.83 -12.31
CA PHE A 72 -10.28 1.63 -11.78
C PHE A 72 -9.09 1.17 -12.63
N ARG A 73 -8.62 1.99 -13.59
CA ARG A 73 -7.56 1.63 -14.54
C ARG A 73 -6.26 1.12 -13.89
N THR A 74 -5.92 1.60 -12.70
CA THR A 74 -4.71 1.15 -11.99
C THR A 74 -4.87 -0.26 -11.46
N ILE A 75 -5.98 -0.53 -10.77
CA ILE A 75 -6.34 -1.87 -10.25
C ILE A 75 -6.45 -2.86 -11.41
N ALA A 76 -7.08 -2.44 -12.52
CA ALA A 76 -7.23 -3.24 -13.72
C ALA A 76 -5.92 -3.55 -14.45
N LYS A 77 -4.95 -2.64 -14.41
CA LYS A 77 -3.62 -2.91 -14.97
C LYS A 77 -2.85 -3.88 -14.09
N HIS A 78 -2.91 -3.69 -12.79
CA HIS A 78 -2.21 -4.53 -11.83
C HIS A 78 -2.67 -5.99 -11.90
N SER A 79 -3.98 -6.24 -12.06
CA SER A 79 -4.51 -7.61 -12.23
C SER A 79 -4.04 -8.34 -13.48
N TYR A 80 -3.55 -7.62 -14.50
CA TYR A 80 -3.07 -8.19 -15.75
C TYR A 80 -1.54 -8.29 -15.82
N LEU A 81 -0.84 -7.26 -15.35
CA LEU A 81 0.59 -7.14 -15.53
C LEU A 81 1.39 -8.00 -14.55
N ASP A 82 0.83 -8.27 -13.38
CA ASP A 82 1.60 -8.67 -12.21
C ASP A 82 1.05 -9.91 -11.46
N PRO A 83 0.58 -10.98 -12.14
CA PRO A 83 -0.05 -12.12 -11.45
C PRO A 83 0.91 -12.88 -10.51
N ASP A 84 2.22 -12.81 -10.79
CA ASP A 84 3.26 -13.56 -10.07
C ASP A 84 3.88 -12.77 -8.90
N HIS A 85 3.39 -11.55 -8.61
CA HIS A 85 3.96 -10.70 -7.56
C HIS A 85 3.98 -11.37 -6.18
N ARG A 86 2.92 -12.10 -5.84
CA ARG A 86 2.87 -12.89 -4.60
C ARG A 86 4.02 -13.90 -4.52
N ASP A 87 4.24 -14.64 -5.60
CA ASP A 87 5.23 -15.72 -5.62
C ASP A 87 6.66 -15.15 -5.62
N HIS A 88 6.89 -14.03 -6.30
CA HIS A 88 8.16 -13.30 -6.23
C HIS A 88 8.42 -12.73 -4.84
N LEU A 89 7.41 -12.18 -4.18
CA LEU A 89 7.54 -11.66 -2.83
C LEU A 89 7.84 -12.77 -1.82
N ASN A 90 7.14 -13.91 -1.91
CA ASN A 90 7.40 -15.05 -1.03
C ASN A 90 8.84 -15.56 -1.18
N LYS A 91 9.33 -15.71 -2.42
CA LYS A 91 10.73 -16.07 -2.69
C LYS A 91 11.73 -15.07 -2.11
N LEU A 92 11.42 -13.77 -2.17
CA LEU A 92 12.26 -12.74 -1.57
C LEU A 92 12.30 -12.88 -0.04
N LEU A 93 11.13 -13.05 0.59
CA LEU A 93 11.04 -13.22 2.05
C LEU A 93 11.80 -14.46 2.52
N ASP A 94 11.66 -15.59 1.81
CA ASP A 94 12.36 -16.85 2.11
C ASP A 94 13.89 -16.74 1.94
N ALA A 95 14.36 -15.86 1.04
CA ALA A 95 15.78 -15.68 0.77
C ALA A 95 16.47 -14.70 1.74
N LEU A 96 15.72 -13.88 2.47
CA LEU A 96 16.27 -12.92 3.41
C LEU A 96 16.66 -13.61 4.72
N PRO A 97 17.78 -13.22 5.36
CA PRO A 97 18.18 -13.75 6.67
C PRO A 97 17.34 -13.10 7.78
N LEU A 98 16.03 -13.32 7.75
CA LEU A 98 15.10 -12.76 8.72
C LEU A 98 15.28 -13.45 10.07
N THR A 99 15.36 -12.65 11.12
CA THR A 99 15.19 -13.14 12.49
C THR A 99 13.72 -13.12 12.85
N THR A 100 13.31 -13.85 13.89
CA THR A 100 11.94 -13.79 14.43
C THR A 100 11.50 -12.35 14.75
N THR A 101 12.44 -11.50 15.18
CA THR A 101 12.16 -10.08 15.38
C THR A 101 11.75 -9.39 14.07
N TYR A 102 12.44 -9.63 12.97
CA TYR A 102 12.09 -9.03 11.68
C TYR A 102 10.81 -9.60 11.10
N GLU A 103 10.57 -10.90 11.24
CA GLU A 103 9.28 -11.52 10.86
C GLU A 103 8.12 -10.86 11.59
N HIS A 104 8.22 -10.67 12.91
CA HIS A 104 7.18 -9.99 13.69
C HIS A 104 6.92 -8.55 13.21
N LEU A 105 7.95 -7.82 12.78
CA LEU A 105 7.78 -6.46 12.27
C LEU A 105 7.05 -6.44 10.92
N ILE A 106 7.40 -7.36 10.04
CA ILE A 106 6.75 -7.55 8.73
C ILE A 106 5.26 -7.89 8.97
N THR A 107 4.99 -8.93 9.77
CA THR A 107 3.61 -9.35 10.07
C THR A 107 2.80 -8.24 10.72
N SER A 108 3.37 -7.54 11.70
CA SER A 108 2.68 -6.44 12.39
C SER A 108 2.31 -5.30 11.43
N ASN A 109 3.21 -4.91 10.54
CA ASN A 109 2.92 -3.86 9.56
C ASN A 109 1.95 -4.33 8.46
N ALA A 110 1.97 -5.61 8.09
CA ALA A 110 0.99 -6.18 7.17
C ALA A 110 -0.44 -6.13 7.75
N LEU A 111 -0.60 -6.56 9.01
CA LEU A 111 -1.89 -6.52 9.71
C LEU A 111 -2.38 -5.08 9.92
N TYR A 112 -1.48 -4.17 10.29
CA TYR A 112 -1.79 -2.74 10.40
C TYR A 112 -2.30 -2.18 9.06
N SER A 113 -1.61 -2.50 7.97
CA SER A 113 -1.96 -2.04 6.62
C SER A 113 -3.33 -2.56 6.18
N ALA A 114 -3.58 -3.86 6.39
CA ALA A 114 -4.87 -4.47 6.10
C ALA A 114 -6.02 -3.83 6.90
N ASN A 115 -5.81 -3.59 8.21
CA ASN A 115 -6.80 -2.94 9.05
C ASN A 115 -7.11 -1.52 8.57
N LYS A 116 -6.09 -0.70 8.35
CA LYS A 116 -6.27 0.69 7.89
C LYS A 116 -6.92 0.77 6.51
N PHE A 117 -6.59 -0.15 5.61
CA PHE A 117 -7.26 -0.24 4.32
C PHE A 117 -8.75 -0.62 4.47
N SER A 118 -9.06 -1.63 5.27
CA SER A 118 -10.42 -2.08 5.54
C SER A 118 -11.30 -0.98 6.16
N GLU A 119 -10.78 -0.27 7.17
CA GLU A 119 -11.43 0.91 7.76
C GLU A 119 -11.76 1.95 6.69
N LYS A 120 -10.83 2.20 5.76
CA LYS A 120 -11.03 3.20 4.73
C LYS A 120 -12.05 2.78 3.67
N VAL A 121 -12.03 1.51 3.24
CA VAL A 121 -13.02 0.97 2.29
C VAL A 121 -14.42 1.06 2.90
N LYS A 122 -14.60 0.69 4.17
CA LYS A 122 -15.88 0.82 4.87
C LYS A 122 -16.37 2.27 5.00
N SER A 123 -15.49 3.25 4.93
CA SER A 123 -15.86 4.67 5.00
C SER A 123 -16.39 5.24 3.67
N ILE A 124 -16.28 4.49 2.57
CA ILE A 124 -16.62 4.96 1.21
C ILE A 124 -17.67 4.07 0.52
N LEU A 125 -18.01 2.95 1.14
CA LEU A 125 -19.15 2.09 0.80
C LEU A 125 -20.31 2.43 1.73
#